data_AF-A0AAE0RZ71-F1
#
_entry.id   AF-A0AAE0RZ71-F1
#
_cell.length_a   1.000
_cell.length_b   1.000
_cell.length_c   1.000
_cell.angle_alpha   90.00
_cell.angle_beta   90.00
_cell.angle_gamma   90.00
#
_symmetry.space_group_name_H-M   'P 1'
#
loop_
_entity.id
_entity.type
_entity.pdbx_description
1 polymer ?
#
loop_
_entity_poly.entity_id
_entity_poly.type
_entity_poly.pdbx_seq_one_letter_code
_entity_poly.pdbx_strand_id
1 'polypeptide(L)'
;MFWTEEIKEQVDKYFSDISNPTSIVINDSKTPSDDYDPVDEIPKDQNTHFEKYLGQPLCNVPAPPNSSHPDMATHFISNFFNIFSKTDINPTRYRMRDIYRSGQFDEAIEAILQSTPIIRNIYKAVSGSEKSDSWFPFQPICEACGRIGTTLTTNFDGKEVTYSCEPNIVKWAKGCGYKGKVSPFSGNGKLPWKLEWVAKWKTFNIILEGAGMDHTTKGGSHDVASAILKKFFLSNPLSAFPTDSSYLTDLK
;
A
#
# COMPACT_ATOMS: atom_id res chain seq x y z
N MET A 1 16.24 10.46 -19.25
CA MET A 1 17.65 10.03 -19.27
C MET A 1 18.37 10.32 -17.94
N PHE A 2 17.94 11.33 -17.17
CA PHE A 2 18.50 11.64 -15.85
C PHE A 2 18.13 10.66 -14.72
N TRP A 3 16.90 10.14 -14.72
CA TRP A 3 16.41 9.18 -13.71
C TRP A 3 17.20 7.86 -13.60
N THR A 4 17.81 7.39 -14.69
CA THR A 4 18.48 6.08 -14.73
C THR A 4 19.89 6.12 -14.13
N GLU A 5 20.59 7.25 -14.25
CA GLU A 5 21.92 7.43 -13.65
C GLU A 5 21.80 7.62 -12.14
N GLU A 6 20.84 8.42 -11.66
CA GLU A 6 20.67 8.69 -10.21
C GLU A 6 20.16 7.48 -9.41
N ILE A 7 19.21 6.70 -9.96
CA ILE A 7 18.81 5.44 -9.32
C ILE A 7 19.99 4.47 -9.30
N LYS A 8 20.77 4.40 -10.38
CA LYS A 8 21.96 3.56 -10.44
C LYS A 8 23.02 4.03 -9.45
N GLU A 9 23.27 5.34 -9.30
CA GLU A 9 24.19 5.88 -8.30
C GLU A 9 23.71 5.62 -6.87
N GLN A 10 22.41 5.75 -6.58
CA GLN A 10 21.87 5.42 -5.26
C GLN A 10 21.97 3.92 -4.99
N VAL A 11 21.61 3.09 -5.97
CA VAL A 11 21.79 1.63 -5.88
C VAL A 11 23.27 1.30 -5.69
N ASP A 12 24.17 1.76 -6.54
CA ASP A 12 25.61 1.46 -6.43
C ASP A 12 26.20 2.00 -5.11
N LYS A 13 25.79 3.18 -4.66
CA LYS A 13 26.23 3.76 -3.37
C LYS A 13 25.78 2.93 -2.17
N TYR A 14 24.53 2.48 -2.13
CA TYR A 14 23.99 1.75 -0.97
C TYR A 14 24.20 0.22 -1.06
N PHE A 15 24.42 -0.31 -2.26
CA PHE A 15 24.64 -1.74 -2.49
C PHE A 15 26.13 -2.09 -2.64
N SER A 16 27.05 -1.12 -2.76
CA SER A 16 28.51 -1.39 -2.68
C SER A 16 28.93 -2.00 -1.34
N ASP A 17 28.20 -1.71 -0.26
CA ASP A 17 28.42 -2.27 1.08
C ASP A 17 27.63 -3.57 1.37
N ILE A 18 26.72 -3.96 0.47
CA ILE A 18 25.94 -5.21 0.60
C ILE A 18 26.58 -6.24 -0.32
N SER A 19 27.45 -7.08 0.24
CA SER A 19 27.99 -8.23 -0.49
C SER A 19 26.83 -9.14 -0.94
N ASN A 20 26.48 -9.10 -2.23
CA ASN A 20 25.43 -9.87 -2.90
C ASN A 20 23.98 -9.63 -2.37
N PRO A 21 23.28 -8.58 -2.81
CA PRO A 21 21.82 -8.53 -2.66
C PRO A 21 21.19 -9.73 -3.39
N THR A 22 20.46 -10.58 -2.67
CA THR A 22 19.80 -11.78 -3.24
C THR A 22 18.61 -11.44 -4.14
N SER A 23 18.01 -10.25 -4.01
CA SER A 23 16.93 -9.76 -4.87
C SER A 23 16.65 -8.27 -4.65
N ILE A 24 16.47 -7.49 -5.72
CA ILE A 24 15.93 -6.12 -5.65
C ILE A 24 14.42 -6.20 -5.83
N VAL A 25 13.69 -5.78 -4.80
CA VAL A 25 12.23 -5.63 -4.83
C VAL A 25 11.92 -4.15 -4.92
N ILE A 26 11.11 -3.75 -5.90
CA ILE A 26 10.73 -2.35 -6.07
C ILE A 26 9.34 -2.17 -5.47
N ASN A 27 9.30 -1.44 -4.36
CA ASN A 27 8.10 -0.95 -3.70
C ASN A 27 8.14 0.58 -3.77
N ASP A 28 7.12 1.20 -4.35
CA ASP A 28 6.92 2.65 -4.26
C ASP A 28 5.45 2.85 -3.90
N SER A 29 5.19 3.61 -2.83
CA SER A 29 3.86 3.93 -2.33
C SER A 29 3.02 4.73 -3.33
N LYS A 30 3.63 5.27 -4.39
CA LYS A 30 2.97 5.90 -5.54
C LYS A 30 2.99 5.03 -6.80
N THR A 31 3.60 3.85 -6.76
CA THR A 31 3.54 2.92 -7.89
C THR A 31 2.26 2.10 -7.89
N PRO A 32 1.60 1.94 -9.05
CA PRO A 32 0.47 1.02 -9.23
C PRO A 32 0.79 -0.49 -9.06
N SER A 33 1.89 -0.85 -8.38
CA SER A 33 2.04 -2.18 -7.77
C SER A 33 1.13 -2.33 -6.55
N ASP A 34 0.83 -1.23 -5.86
CA ASP A 34 -0.13 -1.12 -4.76
C ASP A 34 -1.56 -1.01 -5.31
N ASP A 35 -1.90 -1.94 -6.20
CA ASP A 35 -3.13 -1.88 -6.99
C ASP A 35 -4.40 -2.32 -6.27
N TYR A 36 -4.29 -2.63 -4.98
CA TYR A 36 -5.43 -2.73 -4.06
C TYR A 36 -5.83 -1.38 -3.46
N ASP A 37 -5.03 -0.33 -3.67
CA ASP A 37 -5.36 1.03 -3.24
C ASP A 37 -6.62 1.53 -3.92
N PRO A 38 -7.46 2.29 -3.21
CA PRO A 38 -8.63 2.87 -3.81
C PRO A 38 -8.23 3.93 -4.84
N VAL A 39 -9.02 4.05 -5.91
CA VAL A 39 -8.99 5.27 -6.73
C VAL A 39 -9.47 6.44 -5.87
N ASP A 40 -8.55 7.28 -5.43
CA ASP A 40 -8.77 8.48 -4.63
C ASP A 40 -8.52 9.78 -5.40
N GLU A 41 -7.83 9.68 -6.53
CA GLU A 41 -7.60 10.75 -7.49
C GLU A 41 -7.86 10.26 -8.93
N ILE A 42 -8.37 11.15 -9.77
CA ILE A 42 -8.62 10.87 -11.19
C ILE A 42 -7.55 11.56 -12.03
N PRO A 43 -6.92 10.85 -12.99
CA PRO A 43 -6.04 11.46 -13.96
C PRO A 43 -6.69 12.66 -14.66
N LYS A 44 -5.90 13.72 -14.87
CA LYS A 44 -6.36 14.96 -15.50
C LYS A 44 -7.15 14.66 -16.79
N ASP A 45 -8.28 15.35 -16.94
CA ASP A 45 -9.17 15.27 -18.10
C ASP A 45 -9.82 13.89 -18.35
N GLN A 46 -9.82 12.99 -17.35
CA GLN A 46 -10.44 11.65 -17.45
C GLN A 46 -11.63 11.44 -16.49
N ASN A 47 -12.17 12.52 -15.92
CA ASN A 47 -13.32 12.50 -14.98
C ASN A 47 -14.50 11.66 -15.50
N THR A 48 -14.91 11.89 -16.75
CA THR A 48 -16.06 11.20 -17.37
C THR A 48 -15.92 9.68 -17.37
N HIS A 49 -14.68 9.16 -17.45
CA HIS A 49 -14.44 7.72 -17.46
C HIS A 49 -14.31 7.14 -16.04
N PHE A 50 -13.61 7.86 -15.15
CA PHE A 50 -13.18 7.30 -13.87
C PHE A 50 -14.04 7.65 -12.64
N GLU A 51 -14.85 8.71 -12.70
CA GLU A 51 -15.58 9.21 -11.52
C GLU A 51 -16.45 8.15 -10.83
N LYS A 52 -17.12 7.29 -11.61
CA LYS A 52 -17.95 6.22 -11.06
C LYS A 52 -17.17 5.15 -10.28
N TYR A 53 -15.87 5.03 -10.52
CA TYR A 53 -14.99 4.04 -9.89
C TYR A 53 -14.24 4.58 -8.66
N LEU A 54 -14.42 5.85 -8.30
CA LEU A 54 -13.84 6.42 -7.07
C LEU A 54 -14.15 5.50 -5.87
N GLY A 55 -13.08 5.11 -5.17
CA GLY A 55 -13.10 4.21 -4.02
C GLY A 55 -12.96 2.74 -4.33
N GLN A 56 -13.02 2.31 -5.59
CA GLN A 56 -12.72 0.92 -5.96
C GLN A 56 -11.21 0.67 -6.03
N PRO A 57 -10.74 -0.56 -5.77
CA PRO A 57 -9.34 -0.93 -5.98
C PRO A 57 -8.87 -0.62 -7.41
N LEU A 58 -7.70 -0.02 -7.58
CA LEU A 58 -7.11 0.32 -8.89
C LEU A 58 -7.10 -0.89 -9.86
N CYS A 59 -6.85 -2.10 -9.34
CA CYS A 59 -6.86 -3.34 -10.11
C CYS A 59 -8.22 -3.77 -10.65
N ASN A 60 -9.32 -3.23 -10.09
CA ASN A 60 -10.69 -3.56 -10.47
C ASN A 60 -11.30 -2.49 -11.38
N VAL A 61 -10.58 -1.41 -11.68
CA VAL A 61 -11.03 -0.31 -12.53
C VAL A 61 -10.55 -0.55 -13.96
N PRO A 62 -11.41 -0.44 -14.99
CA PRO A 62 -10.99 -0.56 -16.39
C PRO A 62 -9.89 0.44 -16.73
N ALA A 63 -9.03 0.10 -17.69
CA ALA A 63 -8.02 1.02 -18.18
C ALA A 63 -8.64 2.28 -18.84
N PRO A 64 -7.84 3.36 -19.05
CA PRO A 64 -8.28 4.51 -19.83
C PRO A 64 -8.84 4.11 -21.21
N PRO A 65 -9.72 4.94 -21.81
CA PRO A 65 -10.16 4.73 -23.19
C PRO A 65 -8.97 4.55 -24.14
N ASN A 66 -9.08 3.60 -25.08
CA ASN A 66 -8.03 3.24 -26.04
C ASN A 66 -6.77 2.58 -25.46
N SER A 67 -6.74 2.27 -24.17
CA SER A 67 -5.67 1.45 -23.59
C SER A 67 -5.73 0.01 -24.11
N SER A 68 -4.56 -0.57 -24.39
CA SER A 68 -4.40 -2.01 -24.67
C SER A 68 -4.31 -2.88 -23.41
N HIS A 69 -4.23 -2.24 -22.23
CA HIS A 69 -4.13 -2.92 -20.94
C HIS A 69 -5.51 -3.25 -20.34
N PRO A 70 -5.60 -4.31 -19.52
CA PRO A 70 -6.87 -4.79 -18.98
C PRO A 70 -7.49 -3.86 -17.92
N ASP A 71 -6.65 -3.19 -17.13
CA ASP A 71 -7.09 -2.38 -15.98
C ASP A 71 -6.23 -1.14 -15.79
N MET A 72 -6.76 -0.19 -15.01
CA MET A 72 -6.16 1.10 -14.69
C MET A 72 -4.75 0.93 -14.11
N ALA A 73 -4.59 0.04 -13.13
CA ALA A 73 -3.30 -0.16 -12.50
C ALA A 73 -2.27 -0.73 -13.49
N THR A 74 -2.65 -1.72 -14.31
CA THR A 74 -1.78 -2.30 -15.34
C THR A 74 -1.41 -1.27 -16.40
N HIS A 75 -2.34 -0.40 -16.82
CA HIS A 75 -2.03 0.69 -17.75
C HIS A 75 -0.95 1.62 -17.20
N PHE A 76 -1.15 2.15 -16.00
CA PHE A 76 -0.23 3.15 -15.44
C PHE A 76 1.13 2.56 -15.02
N ILE A 77 1.18 1.32 -14.53
CA ILE A 77 2.45 0.70 -14.09
C ILE A 77 3.31 0.24 -15.26
N SER A 78 2.71 -0.06 -16.42
CA SER A 78 3.45 -0.64 -17.56
C SER A 78 4.58 0.27 -18.06
N ASN A 79 4.37 1.60 -18.05
CA ASN A 79 5.41 2.56 -18.41
C ASN A 79 6.59 2.51 -17.45
N PHE A 80 6.32 2.39 -16.14
CA PHE A 80 7.36 2.27 -15.12
C PHE A 80 8.17 0.98 -15.31
N PHE A 81 7.49 -0.17 -15.49
CA PHE A 81 8.20 -1.43 -15.71
C PHE A 81 8.99 -1.48 -17.03
N ASN A 82 8.57 -0.72 -18.04
CA ASN A 82 9.30 -0.62 -19.30
C ASN A 82 10.63 0.12 -19.16
N ILE A 83 10.83 0.95 -18.12
CA ILE A 83 12.12 1.62 -17.86
C ILE A 83 13.22 0.59 -17.60
N PHE A 84 12.92 -0.47 -16.83
CA PHE A 84 13.88 -1.53 -16.52
C PHE A 84 14.28 -2.37 -17.73
N SER A 85 13.49 -2.39 -18.81
CA SER A 85 13.90 -3.06 -20.06
C SER A 85 15.12 -2.41 -20.73
N LYS A 86 15.46 -1.18 -20.30
CA LYS A 86 16.57 -0.38 -20.82
C LYS A 86 17.75 -0.31 -19.85
N THR A 87 17.73 -1.08 -18.76
CA THR A 87 18.79 -1.13 -17.76
C THR A 87 19.18 -2.58 -17.50
N ASP A 88 20.34 -2.80 -16.87
CA ASP A 88 20.77 -4.13 -16.42
C ASP A 88 20.10 -4.57 -15.10
N ILE A 89 19.15 -3.78 -14.59
CA ILE A 89 18.46 -4.03 -13.33
C ILE A 89 17.24 -4.91 -13.61
N ASN A 90 17.22 -6.09 -12.98
CA ASN A 90 16.14 -7.07 -13.10
C ASN A 90 15.39 -7.19 -11.77
N PRO A 91 14.42 -6.29 -11.48
CA PRO A 91 13.70 -6.33 -10.21
C PRO A 91 12.68 -7.47 -10.20
N THR A 92 12.51 -8.09 -9.03
CA THR A 92 11.37 -8.97 -8.79
C THR A 92 10.10 -8.10 -8.75
N ARG A 93 9.15 -8.40 -9.62
CA ARG A 93 7.88 -7.69 -9.73
C ARG A 93 6.79 -8.44 -8.96
N TYR A 94 5.96 -7.71 -8.23
CA TYR A 94 4.75 -8.23 -7.63
C TYR A 94 3.60 -7.24 -7.83
N ARG A 95 2.37 -7.72 -7.63
CA ARG A 95 1.16 -6.91 -7.61
C ARG A 95 0.42 -7.19 -6.31
N MET A 96 -0.02 -6.16 -5.60
CA MET A 96 -0.73 -6.35 -4.33
C MET A 96 -2.00 -7.17 -4.50
N ARG A 97 -2.69 -7.08 -5.65
CA ARG A 97 -3.82 -7.94 -5.97
C ARG A 97 -3.49 -9.43 -5.85
N ASP A 98 -2.32 -9.84 -6.31
CA ASP A 98 -1.93 -11.25 -6.34
C ASP A 98 -1.52 -11.69 -4.93
N ILE A 99 -0.79 -10.84 -4.21
CA ILE A 99 -0.38 -11.07 -2.82
C ILE A 99 -1.60 -11.22 -1.90
N TYR A 100 -2.56 -10.30 -1.98
CA TYR A 100 -3.79 -10.37 -1.20
C TYR A 100 -4.65 -11.58 -1.59
N ARG A 101 -4.90 -11.82 -2.89
CA ARG A 101 -5.77 -12.92 -3.37
C ARG A 101 -5.19 -14.30 -3.15
N SER A 102 -3.87 -14.44 -3.15
CA SER A 102 -3.19 -15.72 -2.86
C SER A 102 -3.14 -16.06 -1.37
N GLY A 103 -3.52 -15.14 -0.49
CA GLY A 103 -3.47 -15.35 0.96
C GLY A 103 -2.07 -15.21 1.57
N GLN A 104 -1.08 -14.72 0.81
CA GLN A 104 0.28 -14.49 1.34
C GLN A 104 0.31 -13.51 2.52
N PHE A 105 -0.70 -12.62 2.62
CA PHE A 105 -0.85 -11.70 3.75
C PHE A 105 -1.76 -12.21 4.88
N ASP A 106 -2.38 -13.39 4.76
CA ASP A 106 -3.41 -13.83 5.70
C ASP A 106 -2.87 -13.93 7.15
N GLU A 107 -1.66 -14.47 7.35
CA GLU A 107 -1.03 -14.52 8.68
C GLU A 107 -0.76 -13.13 9.26
N ALA A 108 -0.31 -12.19 8.42
CA ALA A 108 -0.06 -10.81 8.86
C ALA A 108 -1.37 -10.10 9.19
N ILE A 109 -2.41 -10.28 8.37
CA ILE A 109 -3.75 -9.71 8.57
C ILE A 109 -4.33 -10.21 9.89
N GLU A 110 -4.28 -11.51 10.16
CA GLU A 110 -4.77 -12.09 11.41
C GLU A 110 -4.05 -11.49 12.62
N ALA A 111 -2.71 -11.51 12.62
CA ALA A 111 -1.90 -11.01 13.72
C ALA A 111 -2.17 -9.51 13.99
N ILE A 112 -2.32 -8.72 12.94
CA ILE A 112 -2.65 -7.29 13.01
C ILE A 112 -4.04 -7.08 13.62
N LEU A 113 -5.06 -7.80 13.13
CA LEU A 113 -6.44 -7.68 13.62
C LEU A 113 -6.57 -8.09 15.10
N GLN A 114 -5.93 -9.19 15.51
CA GLN A 114 -5.87 -9.63 16.90
C GLN A 114 -5.15 -8.63 17.81
N SER A 115 -4.19 -7.88 17.26
CA SER A 115 -3.35 -6.92 18.00
C SER A 115 -3.85 -5.48 17.93
N THR A 116 -5.08 -5.25 17.45
CA THR A 116 -5.65 -3.91 17.22
C THR A 116 -5.45 -2.92 18.39
N PRO A 117 -5.74 -3.27 19.67
CA PRO A 117 -5.57 -2.33 20.78
C PRO A 117 -4.13 -1.83 20.94
N ILE A 118 -3.14 -2.73 20.77
CA ILE A 118 -1.73 -2.40 20.86
C ILE A 118 -1.31 -1.52 19.67
N ILE A 119 -1.81 -1.82 18.46
CA ILE A 119 -1.56 -1.00 17.27
C ILE A 119 -2.09 0.43 17.46
N ARG A 120 -3.29 0.60 18.02
CA ARG A 120 -3.83 1.93 18.35
C ARG A 120 -2.91 2.70 19.30
N ASN A 121 -2.38 2.02 20.32
CA ASN A 121 -1.43 2.63 21.25
C ASN A 121 -0.12 3.06 20.56
N ILE A 122 0.39 2.27 19.61
CA ILE A 122 1.59 2.63 18.84
C ILE A 122 1.32 3.83 17.93
N TYR A 123 0.19 3.86 17.22
CA TYR A 123 -0.21 5.03 16.41
C TYR A 123 -0.25 6.31 17.27
N LYS A 124 -0.84 6.24 18.46
CA LYS A 124 -0.89 7.37 19.40
C LYS A 124 0.49 7.75 19.91
N ALA A 125 1.30 6.78 20.33
CA ALA A 125 2.61 7.05 20.93
C ALA A 125 3.64 7.61 19.93
N VAL A 126 3.61 7.12 18.68
CA VAL A 126 4.62 7.46 17.66
C VAL A 126 4.23 8.71 16.88
N SER A 127 2.97 8.82 16.44
CA SER A 127 2.53 9.91 15.56
C SER A 127 1.45 10.81 16.17
N GLY A 128 1.05 10.58 17.43
CA GLY A 128 -0.09 11.26 18.04
C GLY A 128 -1.45 10.89 17.43
N SER A 129 -1.51 9.89 16.54
CA SER A 129 -2.75 9.55 15.85
C SER A 129 -3.64 8.71 16.75
N GLU A 130 -4.71 9.31 17.25
CA GLU A 130 -5.73 8.59 18.02
C GLU A 130 -6.70 7.86 17.10
N LYS A 131 -7.03 6.62 17.46
CA LYS A 131 -7.99 5.77 16.76
C LYS A 131 -9.10 5.40 17.73
N SER A 132 -10.34 5.36 17.23
CA SER A 132 -11.50 4.93 18.00
C SER A 132 -11.32 3.52 18.56
N ASP A 133 -11.94 3.22 19.69
CA ASP A 133 -11.96 1.87 20.24
C ASP A 133 -12.68 0.85 19.35
N SER A 134 -13.59 1.34 18.53
CA SER A 134 -14.25 0.55 17.48
C SER A 134 -13.42 0.42 16.20
N TRP A 135 -12.27 1.09 16.07
CA TRP A 135 -11.49 0.99 14.84
C TRP A 135 -10.70 -0.33 14.80
N PHE A 136 -10.88 -1.08 13.72
CA PHE A 136 -10.05 -2.21 13.34
C PHE A 136 -9.30 -1.92 12.02
N PRO A 137 -8.01 -2.27 11.93
CA PRO A 137 -7.13 -1.93 10.81
C PRO A 137 -7.35 -2.82 9.57
N PHE A 138 -8.56 -2.84 9.03
CA PHE A 138 -8.83 -3.55 7.77
C PHE A 138 -9.92 -2.83 6.99
N GLN A 139 -9.79 -2.79 5.67
CA GLN A 139 -10.72 -2.17 4.75
C GLN A 139 -11.24 -3.23 3.79
N PRO A 140 -12.42 -3.82 4.06
CA PRO A 140 -13.07 -4.73 3.13
C PRO A 140 -13.39 -4.07 1.81
N ILE A 141 -13.34 -4.82 0.71
CA ILE A 141 -13.99 -4.45 -0.53
C ILE A 141 -15.49 -4.62 -0.29
N CYS A 142 -16.25 -3.52 -0.38
CA CYS A 142 -17.68 -3.55 -0.14
C CYS A 142 -18.39 -4.46 -1.15
N GLU A 143 -19.01 -5.54 -0.68
CA GLU A 143 -19.71 -6.52 -1.53
C GLU A 143 -20.84 -5.90 -2.37
N ALA A 144 -21.43 -4.77 -1.93
CA ALA A 144 -22.51 -4.10 -2.63
C ALA A 144 -22.07 -3.12 -3.72
N CYS A 145 -20.88 -2.49 -3.61
CA CYS A 145 -20.46 -1.44 -4.56
C CYS A 145 -19.01 -1.53 -5.03
N GLY A 146 -18.26 -2.53 -4.58
CA GLY A 146 -16.86 -2.76 -4.94
C GLY A 146 -15.87 -1.75 -4.36
N ARG A 147 -16.33 -0.78 -3.55
CA ARG A 147 -15.45 0.24 -2.96
C ARG A 147 -14.74 -0.29 -1.73
N ILE A 148 -13.44 -0.04 -1.65
CA ILE A 148 -12.58 -0.32 -0.50
C ILE A 148 -12.27 0.96 0.30
N GLY A 149 -12.19 2.11 -0.39
CA GLY A 149 -11.83 3.39 0.23
C GLY A 149 -12.89 4.02 1.14
N THR A 150 -14.07 3.41 1.22
CA THR A 150 -15.22 3.93 2.00
C THR A 150 -15.64 2.97 3.11
N THR A 151 -14.92 1.87 3.31
CA THR A 151 -15.29 0.88 4.32
C THR A 151 -14.59 1.14 5.65
N LEU A 152 -15.34 0.91 6.73
CA LEU A 152 -14.86 1.00 8.11
C LEU A 152 -15.14 -0.33 8.81
N THR A 153 -14.08 -1.02 9.24
CA THR A 153 -14.21 -2.20 10.08
C THR A 153 -14.38 -1.81 11.53
N THR A 154 -15.38 -2.40 12.18
CA THR A 154 -15.79 -2.10 13.56
C THR A 154 -15.58 -3.25 14.55
N ASN A 155 -15.39 -4.47 14.05
CA ASN A 155 -15.16 -5.64 14.87
C ASN A 155 -14.40 -6.73 14.09
N PHE A 156 -13.73 -7.63 14.80
CA PHE A 156 -13.19 -8.88 14.29
C PHE A 156 -13.48 -10.00 15.29
N ASP A 157 -14.14 -11.07 14.87
CA ASP A 157 -14.53 -12.19 15.75
C ASP A 157 -13.58 -13.41 15.68
N GLY A 158 -12.41 -13.23 15.05
CA GLY A 158 -11.45 -14.30 14.81
C GLY A 158 -11.64 -15.01 13.47
N LYS A 159 -12.78 -14.80 12.79
CA LYS A 159 -13.06 -15.39 11.47
C LYS A 159 -13.47 -14.34 10.45
N GLU A 160 -14.33 -13.41 10.85
CA GLU A 160 -14.90 -12.39 10.01
C GLU A 160 -14.72 -11.00 10.63
N VAL A 161 -14.61 -10.02 9.74
CA VAL A 161 -14.66 -8.61 10.10
C VAL A 161 -16.08 -8.07 9.90
N THR A 162 -16.59 -7.33 10.88
CA THR A 162 -17.85 -6.57 10.73
C THR A 162 -17.51 -5.18 10.19
N TYR A 163 -18.12 -4.78 9.08
CA TYR A 163 -17.85 -3.49 8.47
C TYR A 163 -19.09 -2.76 7.97
N SER A 164 -18.93 -1.46 7.74
CA SER A 164 -19.89 -0.60 7.05
C SER A 164 -19.23 0.18 5.93
N CYS A 165 -19.95 0.39 4.83
CA CYS A 165 -19.53 1.24 3.71
C CYS A 165 -20.10 2.64 3.92
N GLU A 166 -19.30 3.51 4.53
CA GLU A 166 -19.73 4.79 5.08
C GLU A 166 -19.85 5.88 3.99
N PRO A 167 -20.99 6.59 3.90
CA PRO A 167 -21.22 7.57 2.85
C PRO A 167 -20.19 8.70 2.76
N ASN A 168 -19.63 9.16 3.89
CA ASN A 168 -18.82 10.38 3.93
C ASN A 168 -17.53 10.22 4.76
N ILE A 169 -16.98 9.01 4.87
CA ILE A 169 -15.72 8.79 5.60
C ILE A 169 -14.50 9.39 4.88
N VAL A 170 -14.60 9.59 3.57
CA VAL A 170 -13.63 10.27 2.73
C VAL A 170 -14.32 11.37 1.90
N LYS A 171 -13.56 12.38 1.47
CA LYS A 171 -14.10 13.51 0.70
C LYS A 171 -14.30 13.22 -0.78
N TRP A 172 -13.58 12.24 -1.31
CA TRP A 172 -13.44 11.96 -2.74
C TRP A 172 -14.27 10.75 -3.21
N ALA A 173 -14.92 10.00 -2.32
CA ALA A 173 -15.83 8.92 -2.69
C ALA A 173 -17.01 8.83 -1.72
N LYS A 174 -18.12 8.30 -2.22
CA LYS A 174 -19.35 8.09 -1.44
C LYS A 174 -19.63 6.60 -1.22
N GLY A 175 -19.62 6.17 0.03
CA GLY A 175 -20.03 4.82 0.41
C GLY A 175 -21.53 4.59 0.18
N CYS A 176 -21.93 3.34 -0.01
CA CYS A 176 -23.31 2.96 -0.33
C CYS A 176 -24.20 2.68 0.89
N GLY A 177 -23.67 2.76 2.11
CA GLY A 177 -24.40 2.49 3.35
C GLY A 177 -24.55 1.00 3.70
N TYR A 178 -24.00 0.10 2.87
CA TYR A 178 -24.04 -1.34 3.13
C TYR A 178 -23.33 -1.69 4.45
N LYS A 179 -23.86 -2.69 5.17
CA LYS A 179 -23.28 -3.25 6.38
C LYS A 179 -23.27 -4.76 6.26
N GLY A 180 -22.16 -5.38 6.61
CA GLY A 180 -22.00 -6.81 6.46
C GLY A 180 -20.84 -7.37 7.27
N LYS A 181 -20.64 -8.67 7.10
CA LYS A 181 -19.50 -9.40 7.60
C LYS A 181 -18.82 -10.09 6.43
N VAL A 182 -17.50 -10.12 6.45
CA VAL A 182 -16.72 -10.84 5.44
C VAL A 182 -15.46 -11.38 6.08
N SER A 183 -14.93 -12.49 5.56
CA SER A 183 -13.59 -12.95 5.94
C SER A 183 -12.54 -11.93 5.48
N PRO A 184 -11.56 -11.54 6.33
CA PRO A 184 -10.51 -10.61 5.91
C PRO A 184 -9.43 -11.26 5.04
N PHE A 185 -9.51 -12.58 4.83
CA PHE A 185 -8.49 -13.37 4.14
C PHE A 185 -8.72 -13.46 2.63
N SER A 186 -7.70 -13.94 1.92
CA SER A 186 -7.78 -14.28 0.49
C SER A 186 -8.27 -13.13 -0.41
N GLY A 187 -7.93 -11.89 -0.04
CA GLY A 187 -8.09 -10.71 -0.88
C GLY A 187 -9.46 -10.02 -0.86
N ASN A 188 -10.28 -10.28 0.16
CA ASN A 188 -11.56 -9.58 0.39
C ASN A 188 -11.42 -8.13 0.89
N GLY A 189 -10.19 -7.63 1.03
CA GLY A 189 -9.92 -6.28 1.52
C GLY A 189 -8.42 -6.00 1.58
N LYS A 190 -8.07 -4.89 2.22
CA LYS A 190 -6.68 -4.48 2.41
C LYS A 190 -6.41 -3.99 3.83
N LEU A 191 -5.16 -4.07 4.23
CA LEU A 191 -4.65 -3.36 5.40
C LEU A 191 -4.51 -1.86 5.09
N PRO A 192 -4.73 -0.96 6.07
CA PRO A 192 -4.30 0.42 5.95
C PRO A 192 -2.81 0.48 5.60
N TRP A 193 -2.43 1.35 4.68
CA TRP A 193 -1.11 1.34 4.01
C TRP A 193 0.11 1.24 4.94
N LYS A 194 0.11 1.89 6.13
CA LYS A 194 1.23 1.75 7.09
C LYS A 194 1.39 0.32 7.62
N LEU A 195 0.28 -0.38 7.79
CA LEU A 195 0.23 -1.78 8.24
C LEU A 195 0.43 -2.75 7.09
N GLU A 196 0.01 -2.36 5.88
CA GLU A 196 0.41 -3.07 4.66
C GLU A 196 1.94 -3.03 4.50
N TRP A 197 2.58 -1.92 4.83
CA TRP A 197 4.04 -1.81 4.84
C TRP A 197 4.69 -2.82 5.80
N VAL A 198 4.14 -2.95 7.00
CA VAL A 198 4.56 -3.98 7.97
C VAL A 198 4.39 -5.39 7.40
N ALA A 199 3.27 -5.67 6.74
CA ALA A 199 3.01 -6.96 6.13
C ALA A 199 3.99 -7.26 4.98
N LYS A 200 4.29 -6.27 4.12
CA LYS A 200 5.30 -6.37 3.06
C LYS A 200 6.67 -6.69 3.62
N TRP A 201 7.11 -5.91 4.62
CA TRP A 201 8.41 -6.10 5.27
C TRP A 201 8.60 -7.49 5.85
N LYS A 202 7.58 -8.00 6.54
CA LYS A 202 7.57 -9.37 7.06
C LYS A 202 7.60 -10.40 5.94
N THR A 203 6.69 -10.28 4.97
CA THR A 203 6.43 -11.31 3.95
C THR A 203 7.58 -11.45 2.98
N PHE A 204 8.17 -10.33 2.56
CA PHE A 204 9.26 -10.31 1.58
C PHE A 204 10.65 -10.25 2.22
N ASN A 205 10.74 -10.30 3.56
CA ASN A 205 11.98 -10.18 4.31
C ASN A 205 12.82 -8.97 3.85
N ILE A 206 12.15 -7.83 3.69
CA ILE A 206 12.79 -6.58 3.24
C ILE A 206 13.70 -6.11 4.37
N ILE A 207 15.00 -5.98 4.09
CA ILE A 207 16.01 -5.50 5.05
C ILE A 207 16.36 -4.02 4.87
N LEU A 208 16.03 -3.47 3.70
CA LEU A 208 16.35 -2.13 3.26
C LEU A 208 15.26 -1.63 2.31
N GLU A 209 14.73 -0.44 2.56
CA GLU A 209 13.77 0.21 1.67
C GLU A 209 14.01 1.73 1.64
N GLY A 210 14.05 2.30 0.44
CA GLY A 210 14.05 3.75 0.24
C GLY A 210 12.63 4.30 0.36
N ALA A 211 12.47 5.47 0.97
CA ALA A 211 11.18 6.13 1.06
C ALA A 211 11.33 7.66 0.99
N GLY A 212 10.31 8.30 0.42
CA GLY A 212 10.23 9.76 0.35
C GLY A 212 10.35 10.42 1.73
N MET A 213 10.92 11.62 1.78
CA MET A 213 11.12 12.37 3.03
C MET A 213 9.84 12.53 3.85
N ASP A 214 8.68 12.67 3.19
CA ASP A 214 7.37 12.78 3.83
C ASP A 214 7.02 11.55 4.68
N HIS A 215 7.56 10.38 4.33
CA HIS A 215 7.38 9.14 5.08
C HIS A 215 8.44 8.95 6.19
N THR A 216 9.62 9.55 6.07
CA THR A 216 10.77 9.34 6.96
C THR A 216 11.02 10.48 7.96
N THR A 217 10.10 11.46 8.06
CA THR A 217 10.13 12.45 9.14
C THR A 217 9.84 11.81 10.51
N LYS A 218 10.24 12.48 11.60
CA LYS A 218 9.98 12.00 12.98
C LYS A 218 8.48 11.83 13.23
N GLY A 219 8.07 10.65 13.68
CA GLY A 219 6.65 10.29 13.87
C GLY A 219 5.91 10.04 12.55
N GLY A 220 6.65 10.03 11.44
CA GLY A 220 6.17 9.73 10.12
C GLY A 220 5.74 8.26 9.97
N SER A 221 5.35 7.92 8.76
CA SER A 221 4.75 6.62 8.47
C SER A 221 5.73 5.47 8.61
N HIS A 222 7.00 5.71 8.28
CA HIS A 222 8.07 4.77 8.47
C HIS A 222 8.29 4.45 9.96
N ASP A 223 8.30 5.46 10.83
CA ASP A 223 8.46 5.27 12.29
C ASP A 223 7.32 4.44 12.88
N VAL A 224 6.07 4.74 12.48
CA VAL A 224 4.89 4.00 12.94
C VAL A 224 4.98 2.55 12.51
N ALA A 225 5.21 2.29 11.21
CA ALA A 225 5.31 0.94 10.68
C ALA A 225 6.48 0.19 11.35
N SER A 226 7.64 0.83 11.52
CA SER A 226 8.83 0.23 12.14
C SER A 226 8.58 -0.17 13.59
N ALA A 227 7.89 0.68 14.37
CA ALA A 227 7.54 0.38 15.75
C ALA A 227 6.60 -0.83 15.86
N ILE A 228 5.65 -0.96 14.92
CA ILE A 228 4.73 -2.10 14.85
C ILE A 228 5.49 -3.36 14.45
N LEU A 229 6.32 -3.31 13.40
CA LEU A 229 7.11 -4.45 12.96
C LEU A 229 8.01 -5.00 14.08
N LYS A 230 8.73 -4.13 14.81
CA LYS A 230 9.55 -4.50 15.97
C LYS A 230 8.74 -5.10 17.11
N LYS A 231 7.48 -4.70 17.27
CA LYS A 231 6.63 -5.20 18.36
C LYS A 231 6.10 -6.60 18.08
N PHE A 232 5.81 -6.93 16.82
CA PHE A 232 5.05 -8.13 16.47
C PHE A 232 5.80 -9.15 15.62
N PHE A 233 6.80 -8.73 14.85
CA PHE A 233 7.33 -9.56 13.76
C PHE A 233 8.85 -9.61 13.68
N LEU A 234 9.59 -8.73 14.37
CA LEU A 234 11.05 -8.76 14.38
C LEU A 234 11.65 -8.72 15.79
N SER A 235 12.70 -9.52 15.98
CA SER A 235 13.66 -9.39 17.08
C SER A 235 14.79 -8.40 16.79
N ASN A 236 14.94 -7.87 15.55
CA ASN A 236 15.96 -6.87 15.17
C ASN A 236 15.40 -5.73 14.26
N PRO A 237 15.88 -4.48 14.33
CA PRO A 237 15.36 -3.34 13.53
C PRO A 237 15.60 -3.43 12.02
N LEU A 238 14.65 -2.93 11.23
CA LEU A 238 14.90 -2.50 9.84
C LEU A 238 15.63 -1.15 9.81
N SER A 239 16.57 -1.02 8.88
CA SER A 239 17.23 0.24 8.54
C SER A 239 16.55 0.85 7.32
N ALA A 240 16.12 2.10 7.41
CA ALA A 240 15.67 2.88 6.25
C ALA A 240 16.61 4.05 6.00
N PHE A 241 16.68 4.47 4.74
CA PHE A 241 17.41 5.66 4.34
C PHE A 241 16.47 6.60 3.57
N PRO A 242 16.51 7.91 3.85
CA PRO A 242 15.65 8.89 3.21
C PRO A 242 16.03 9.04 1.73
N THR A 243 15.02 9.06 0.85
CA THR A 243 15.16 9.53 -0.53
C THR A 243 14.57 10.93 -0.62
N ASP A 244 15.35 11.90 -1.11
CA ASP A 244 14.89 13.29 -1.27
C ASP A 244 13.89 13.40 -2.43
N SER A 245 12.79 14.14 -2.22
CA SER A 245 11.74 14.39 -3.23
C SER A 245 12.02 15.61 -4.10
N SER A 246 13.09 16.37 -3.83
CA SER A 246 13.49 17.55 -4.61
C SER A 246 13.83 17.25 -6.09
N TYR A 247 13.94 15.97 -6.45
CA TYR A 247 14.16 15.50 -7.83
C TYR A 247 12.87 15.33 -8.66
N LEU A 248 11.68 15.52 -8.06
CA LEU A 248 10.38 15.41 -8.75
C LEU A 248 9.83 16.75 -9.28
N THR A 249 10.46 17.88 -8.95
CA THR A 249 9.94 19.22 -9.27
C THR A 249 10.24 19.72 -10.69
N ASP A 250 11.08 19.02 -11.47
CA ASP A 250 11.49 19.47 -12.80
C ASP A 250 10.73 18.80 -13.96
N LEU A 251 9.58 18.20 -13.69
CA LEU A 251 8.63 17.73 -14.71
C LEU A 251 7.52 18.78 -14.91
N LYS A 252 7.84 19.86 -15.62
CA LYS A 252 6.87 20.73 -16.30
C LYS A 252 7.20 20.84 -17.78
#